data_AF-A0A7X7BNW5-F1
#
_entry.id   AF-A0A7X7BNW5-F1
#
_cell.length_a   1.000
_cell.length_b   1.000
_cell.length_c   1.000
_cell.angle_alpha   90.00
_cell.angle_beta   90.00
_cell.angle_gamma   90.00
#
_symmetry.space_group_name_H-M   'P 1'
#
loop_
_entity.id
_entity.type
_entity.pdbx_description
1 polymer ?
#
loop_
_entity_poly.entity_id
_entity_poly.type
_entity_poly.pdbx_seq_one_letter_code
_entity_poly.pdbx_strand_id
1 'polypeptide(L)'
;MSPDCSEKFIKKYGTDAHNVNSKVPESLHCHMFRHSRSMHLYKSGMPMVLLAEWLGHAQISSTLIYANADTEMKKDAIMKATSKLNPLLSGETAYLEWEDDEALIRQLYGLSQ
;
A
#
# COMPACT_ATOMS: atom_id res chain seq x y z
N MET A 1 -3.44 -21.66 27.39
CA MET A 1 -3.14 -22.67 26.36
C MET A 1 -1.69 -22.51 25.95
N SER A 2 -0.94 -23.59 25.72
CA SER A 2 0.43 -23.49 25.22
C SER A 2 0.45 -23.08 23.74
N PRO A 3 1.56 -22.50 23.23
CA PRO A 3 1.72 -22.21 21.81
C PRO A 3 1.44 -23.42 20.92
N ASP A 4 1.92 -24.60 21.32
CA ASP A 4 1.72 -25.86 20.61
C ASP A 4 0.25 -26.29 20.52
N CYS A 5 -0.53 -26.04 21.57
CA CYS A 5 -1.97 -26.32 21.54
C CYS A 5 -2.67 -25.43 20.50
N SER A 6 -2.35 -24.14 20.46
CA SER A 6 -2.92 -23.21 19.50
C SER A 6 -2.51 -23.56 18.07
N GLU A 7 -1.25 -23.93 17.86
CA GLU A 7 -0.76 -24.33 16.54
C GLU A 7 -1.44 -25.62 16.03
N LYS A 8 -1.58 -26.64 16.89
CA LYS A 8 -2.30 -27.88 16.54
C LYS A 8 -3.76 -27.61 16.19
N PHE A 9 -4.42 -26.73 16.95
CA PHE A 9 -5.80 -26.33 16.69
C PHE A 9 -5.91 -25.66 15.32
N ILE A 10 -5.08 -24.66 15.05
CA ILE A 10 -5.10 -23.93 13.77
C ILE A 10 -4.79 -24.85 12.60
N LYS A 11 -3.81 -25.75 12.71
CA LYS A 11 -3.49 -26.70 11.63
C LYS A 11 -4.69 -27.59 11.32
N LYS A 12 -5.30 -28.20 12.35
CA LYS A 12 -6.45 -29.10 12.17
C LYS A 12 -7.59 -28.40 11.42
N TYR A 13 -8.08 -27.28 11.96
CA TYR A 13 -9.20 -26.58 11.34
C TYR A 13 -8.82 -25.83 10.06
N GLY A 14 -7.55 -25.48 9.89
CA GLY A 14 -7.02 -24.92 8.64
C GLY A 14 -7.12 -25.90 7.49
N THR A 15 -6.73 -27.17 7.70
CA THR A 15 -6.89 -28.23 6.70
C THR A 15 -8.36 -28.51 6.40
N ASP A 16 -9.20 -28.61 7.43
CA ASP A 16 -10.64 -28.81 7.25
C ASP A 16 -11.27 -27.67 6.44
N ALA A 17 -10.90 -26.41 6.72
CA ALA A 17 -11.38 -25.25 6.00
C ALA A 17 -10.88 -25.19 4.54
N HIS A 18 -9.63 -25.60 4.28
CA HIS A 18 -9.08 -25.69 2.93
C HIS A 18 -9.84 -26.70 2.06
N ASN A 19 -10.23 -27.84 2.63
CA ASN A 19 -11.01 -28.85 1.92
C ASN A 19 -12.38 -28.35 1.48
N VAL A 20 -12.98 -27.41 2.22
CA VAL A 20 -14.25 -26.76 1.87
C VAL A 20 -14.04 -25.59 0.90
N ASN A 21 -12.94 -24.84 1.05
CA ASN A 21 -12.63 -23.67 0.25
C ASN A 21 -11.12 -23.57 -0.05
N SER A 22 -10.75 -23.82 -1.30
CA SER A 22 -9.36 -23.77 -1.77
C SER A 22 -8.71 -22.38 -1.68
N LYS A 23 -9.47 -21.32 -1.39
CA LYS A 23 -8.93 -19.98 -1.11
C LYS A 23 -8.24 -19.88 0.25
N VAL A 24 -8.59 -20.76 1.20
CA VAL A 24 -7.88 -20.84 2.49
C VAL A 24 -6.50 -21.44 2.21
N PRO A 25 -5.40 -20.96 2.79
CA PRO A 25 -4.09 -21.57 2.60
C PRO A 25 -4.00 -22.98 3.18
N GLU A 26 -3.32 -23.90 2.48
CA GLU A 26 -3.13 -25.30 2.91
C GLU A 26 -2.34 -25.40 4.23
N SER A 27 -1.33 -24.56 4.42
CA SER A 27 -0.41 -24.57 5.58
C SER A 27 -0.66 -23.42 6.57
N LEU A 28 -1.91 -23.29 7.01
CA LEU A 28 -2.32 -22.24 7.95
C LEU A 28 -1.60 -22.36 9.31
N HIS A 29 -1.08 -21.25 9.82
CA HIS A 29 -0.40 -21.16 11.11
C HIS A 29 -0.59 -19.79 11.76
N CYS A 30 -0.30 -19.67 13.07
CA CYS A 30 -0.56 -18.47 13.87
C CYS A 30 -0.02 -17.17 13.24
N HIS A 31 1.20 -17.20 12.70
CA HIS A 31 1.84 -16.00 12.13
C HIS A 31 1.14 -15.49 10.86
N MET A 32 0.38 -16.33 10.13
CA MET A 32 -0.42 -15.87 9.00
C MET A 32 -1.54 -14.93 9.43
N PHE A 33 -2.24 -15.27 10.52
CA PHE A 33 -3.29 -14.39 11.06
C PHE A 33 -2.73 -13.04 11.49
N ARG A 34 -1.57 -13.07 12.17
CA ARG A 34 -0.85 -11.84 12.53
C ARG A 34 -0.52 -11.03 11.28
N HIS A 35 -0.02 -11.67 10.24
CA HIS A 35 0.33 -10.99 9.00
C HIS A 35 -0.90 -10.38 8.32
N SER A 36 -1.96 -11.18 8.12
CA SER A 36 -3.21 -10.73 7.51
C SER A 36 -3.85 -9.57 8.27
N ARG A 37 -3.88 -9.62 9.62
CA ARG A 37 -4.43 -8.53 10.43
C ARG A 37 -3.59 -7.27 10.33
N SER A 38 -2.26 -7.40 10.33
CA SER A 38 -1.33 -6.27 10.19
C SER A 38 -1.48 -5.58 8.83
N MET A 39 -1.53 -6.36 7.76
CA MET A 39 -1.74 -5.85 6.41
C MET A 39 -3.10 -5.18 6.26
N HIS A 40 -4.15 -5.75 6.85
CA HIS A 40 -5.49 -5.14 6.83
C HIS A 40 -5.49 -3.76 7.51
N LEU A 41 -4.91 -3.65 8.70
CA LEU A 41 -4.79 -2.38 9.43
C LEU A 41 -3.96 -1.35 8.65
N TYR A 42 -2.83 -1.77 8.08
CA TYR A 42 -1.98 -0.90 7.28
C TYR A 42 -2.71 -0.36 6.04
N LYS A 43 -3.39 -1.25 5.29
CA LYS A 43 -4.20 -0.88 4.13
C LYS A 43 -5.36 0.06 4.48
N SER A 44 -5.94 -0.05 5.67
CA SER A 44 -6.94 0.90 6.18
C SER A 44 -6.37 2.27 6.57
N GLY A 45 -5.06 2.51 6.39
CA GLY A 45 -4.42 3.80 6.62
C GLY A 45 -3.76 3.95 8.00
N MET A 46 -3.60 2.85 8.76
CA MET A 46 -2.87 2.91 10.03
C MET A 46 -1.39 3.26 9.79
N PRO A 47 -0.82 4.27 10.47
CA PRO A 47 0.60 4.59 10.33
C PRO A 47 1.51 3.42 10.75
N MET A 48 2.64 3.25 10.08
CA MET A 48 3.60 2.15 10.32
C MET A 48 4.12 2.12 11.77
N VAL A 49 4.36 3.29 12.37
CA VAL A 49 4.81 3.41 13.77
C VAL A 49 3.75 2.87 14.72
N LEU A 50 2.49 3.27 14.52
CA LEU A 50 1.37 2.81 15.34
C LEU A 50 1.10 1.31 15.18
N LEU A 51 1.27 0.78 13.96
CA LEU A 51 1.19 -0.66 13.72
C LEU A 51 2.28 -1.43 14.49
N ALA A 52 3.51 -0.89 14.55
CA ALA A 52 4.61 -1.50 15.30
C ALA A 52 4.29 -1.58 16.80
N GLU A 53 3.76 -0.49 17.37
CA GLU A 53 3.29 -0.44 18.75
C GLU A 53 2.16 -1.43 19.01
N TRP A 54 1.17 -1.48 18.11
CA TRP A 54 0.03 -2.40 18.21
C TRP A 54 0.47 -3.88 18.19
N LEU A 55 1.53 -4.19 17.44
CA LEU A 55 2.12 -5.52 17.35
C LEU A 55 3.11 -5.85 18.46
N GLY A 56 3.44 -4.88 19.31
CA GLY A 56 4.43 -5.02 20.39
C GLY A 56 5.85 -5.21 19.88
N HIS A 57 6.20 -4.66 18.71
CA HIS A 57 7.54 -4.76 18.15
C HIS A 57 8.52 -3.81 18.86
N ALA A 58 9.62 -4.36 19.38
CA ALA A 58 10.69 -3.58 20.01
C ALA A 58 11.47 -2.70 19.01
N GLN A 59 11.57 -3.15 17.74
CA GLN A 59 12.22 -2.41 16.66
C GLN A 59 11.27 -2.29 15.47
N ILE A 60 11.12 -1.06 14.96
CA ILE A 60 10.25 -0.78 13.79
C ILE A 60 10.68 -1.54 12.53
N SER A 61 11.96 -1.88 12.40
CA SER A 61 12.51 -2.69 11.31
C SER A 61 11.76 -4.01 11.13
N SER A 62 11.32 -4.63 12.23
CA SER A 62 10.53 -5.87 12.19
C SER A 62 9.11 -5.70 11.65
N THR A 63 8.57 -4.48 11.67
CA THR A 63 7.26 -4.12 11.09
C THR A 63 7.37 -3.75 9.61
N LEU A 64 8.55 -3.36 9.13
CA LEU A 64 8.75 -2.96 7.72
C LEU A 64 8.46 -4.11 6.74
N ILE A 65 8.39 -5.36 7.20
CA ILE A 65 7.90 -6.49 6.40
C ILE A 65 6.46 -6.28 5.87
N TYR A 66 5.69 -5.39 6.51
CA TYR A 66 4.33 -5.01 6.09
C TYR A 66 4.29 -3.77 5.19
N ALA A 67 5.41 -3.05 5.05
CA ALA A 67 5.54 -1.85 4.24
C ALA A 67 5.60 -2.15 2.73
N ASN A 68 4.92 -3.20 2.28
CA ASN A 68 4.86 -3.54 0.87
C ASN A 68 3.79 -2.69 0.18
N ALA A 69 4.18 -1.99 -0.88
CA ALA A 69 3.27 -1.16 -1.65
C ALA A 69 2.44 -2.06 -2.58
N ASP A 70 1.25 -2.44 -2.12
CA ASP A 70 0.28 -3.17 -2.94
C ASP A 70 -0.09 -2.35 -4.18
N THR A 71 -0.40 -3.04 -5.27
CA THR A 71 -0.89 -2.47 -6.52
C THR A 71 -2.11 -1.57 -6.30
N GLU A 72 -3.03 -1.96 -5.42
CA GLU A 72 -4.18 -1.14 -5.03
C GLU A 72 -3.75 0.14 -4.33
N MET A 73 -2.83 0.06 -3.36
CA MET A 73 -2.32 1.23 -2.65
C MET A 73 -1.60 2.21 -3.60
N LYS A 74 -0.83 1.67 -4.57
CA LYS A 74 -0.20 2.49 -5.62
C LYS A 74 -1.24 3.15 -6.51
N LYS A 75 -2.26 2.39 -6.93
CA LYS A 75 -3.36 2.92 -7.75
C LYS A 75 -4.11 4.02 -7.01
N ASP A 76 -4.44 3.83 -5.75
CA ASP A 76 -5.13 4.81 -4.92
C ASP A 76 -4.26 6.06 -4.69
N ALA A 77 -2.96 5.87 -4.46
CA ALA A 77 -2.01 6.98 -4.36
C ALA A 77 -1.90 7.76 -5.67
N ILE A 78 -1.82 7.07 -6.81
CA ILE A 78 -1.82 7.70 -8.15
C ILE A 78 -3.14 8.45 -8.35
N MET A 79 -4.30 7.82 -8.13
CA MET A 79 -5.62 8.46 -8.29
C MET A 79 -5.79 9.68 -7.40
N LYS A 80 -5.32 9.61 -6.15
CA LYS A 80 -5.34 10.74 -5.22
C LYS A 80 -4.41 11.85 -5.70
N ALA A 81 -3.21 11.50 -6.14
CA ALA A 81 -2.24 12.42 -6.71
C ALA A 81 -2.69 13.03 -8.03
N THR A 82 -3.47 12.32 -8.87
CA THR A 82 -3.96 12.76 -10.18
C THR A 82 -5.39 13.29 -10.19
N SER A 83 -6.01 13.44 -9.02
CA SER A 83 -7.36 14.00 -8.88
C SER A 83 -7.46 15.43 -9.49
N LYS A 84 -8.68 15.94 -9.75
CA LYS A 84 -8.91 17.29 -10.31
C LYS A 84 -8.27 18.46 -9.54
N LEU A 85 -7.70 18.21 -8.35
CA LEU A 85 -6.95 19.17 -7.53
C LEU A 85 -5.43 18.95 -7.61
N ASN A 86 -4.96 18.01 -8.45
CA ASN A 86 -3.56 17.82 -8.75
C ASN A 86 -3.04 19.09 -9.43
N PRO A 87 -2.04 19.79 -8.89
CA PRO A 87 -1.46 20.98 -9.54
C PRO A 87 -1.02 20.76 -11.00
N LEU A 88 -0.80 19.50 -11.42
CA LEU A 88 -0.44 19.12 -12.79
C LEU A 88 -1.64 18.86 -13.71
N LEU A 89 -2.86 18.68 -13.17
CA LEU A 89 -4.06 18.22 -13.89
C LEU A 89 -5.35 18.98 -13.54
N SER A 90 -5.38 19.74 -12.46
CA SER A 90 -6.46 20.69 -12.20
C SER A 90 -6.58 21.58 -13.42
N GLY A 91 -7.78 21.77 -13.95
CA GLY A 91 -8.04 22.58 -15.16
C GLY A 91 -7.59 24.05 -15.07
N GLU A 92 -6.84 24.41 -14.03
CA GLU A 92 -5.78 25.42 -14.06
C GLU A 92 -4.43 24.84 -14.56
N THR A 93 -4.45 23.92 -15.52
CA THR A 93 -3.69 24.21 -16.73
C THR A 93 -4.35 25.49 -17.22
N ALA A 94 -3.86 26.61 -16.66
CA ALA A 94 -3.67 27.83 -17.39
C ALA A 94 -3.53 27.39 -18.84
N TYR A 95 -4.49 27.81 -19.65
CA TYR A 95 -4.26 28.08 -21.05
C TYR A 95 -2.76 28.20 -21.24
N LEU A 96 -2.12 27.22 -21.90
CA LEU A 96 -0.69 27.32 -22.19
C LEU A 96 -0.60 28.58 -23.07
N GLU A 97 -0.50 29.76 -22.46
CA GLU A 97 -0.44 31.05 -23.16
C GLU A 97 0.78 31.13 -24.07
N TRP A 98 1.72 30.19 -23.86
CA TRP A 98 2.92 30.03 -24.63
C TRP A 98 2.78 29.14 -25.86
N GLU A 99 1.65 28.42 -26.07
CA GLU A 99 1.50 27.53 -27.24
C GLU A 99 1.61 28.31 -28.56
N ASP A 100 1.20 29.58 -28.55
CA ASP A 100 1.32 30.53 -29.67
C ASP A 100 2.45 31.57 -29.52
N ASP A 101 3.19 31.60 -28.40
CA ASP A 101 4.29 32.55 -28.18
C ASP A 101 5.62 31.97 -28.69
N GLU A 102 5.84 32.15 -30.00
CA GLU A 102 7.03 31.68 -30.70
C GLU A 102 8.35 32.26 -30.13
N ALA A 103 8.30 33.45 -29.54
CA ALA A 103 9.47 34.10 -28.95
C ALA A 103 9.85 33.45 -27.60
N LEU A 104 8.85 33.20 -26.76
CA LEU A 104 9.03 32.49 -25.49
C LEU A 104 9.50 31.05 -25.72
N ILE A 105 8.93 30.36 -26.71
CA ILE A 105 9.36 29.02 -27.13
C ILE A 105 10.84 29.06 -27.53
N ARG A 106 11.25 29.96 -28.42
CA ARG A 106 12.66 30.10 -28.83
C ARG A 106 13.59 30.37 -27.64
N GLN A 107 13.18 31.20 -26.69
CA GLN A 107 13.97 31.48 -25.49
C GLN A 107 14.14 30.26 -24.59
N LEU A 108 13.08 29.48 -24.36
CA LEU A 108 13.11 28.26 -23.53
C LEU A 108 13.98 27.16 -24.13
N TYR A 109 14.03 27.05 -25.47
CA TYR A 109 14.92 26.14 -26.19
C TYR A 109 16.35 26.67 -26.34
N GLY A 110 16.68 27.82 -25.73
CA GLY A 110 18.02 28.42 -25.80
C GLY A 110 18.40 28.93 -27.19
N LEU A 111 17.40 29.20 -28.03
CA LEU A 111 17.53 29.70 -29.41
C LEU A 111 17.37 31.23 -29.49
N SER A 112 17.32 31.95 -28.36
CA SER A 112 17.25 33.41 -28.35
C SER A 112 18.56 34.02 -28.86
N GLN A 113 18.52 34.67 -30.03
CA GLN A 113 19.51 35.66 -30.46
C GLN A 113 19.21 37.02 -29.84
#